data_AF-A0A175R731-F1
#
_entry.id   AF-A0A175R731-F1
#
_cell.length_a   1.000
_cell.length_b   1.000
_cell.length_c   1.000
_cell.angle_alpha   90.00
_cell.angle_beta   90.00
_cell.angle_gamma   90.00
#
_symmetry.space_group_name_H-M   'P 1'
#
loop_
_entity.id
_entity.type
_entity.pdbx_description
1 polymer ?
#
loop_
_entity_poly.entity_id
_entity_poly.type
_entity_poly.pdbx_seq_one_letter_code
_entity_poly.pdbx_strand_id
1 'polypeptide(L)' 'MKSFKIKEDAKYRVLITRPVTVEAGQLLPRDQHKMMGSVLAGIVETYGWEAIHEADPLG' A
#
# COMPACT_ATOMS: atom_id res chain seq x y z
N MET A 1 10.33 6.42 -6.04
CA MET A 1 10.01 6.32 -4.61
C MET A 1 11.03 5.40 -3.94
N LYS A 2 11.41 5.60 -2.67
CA LYS A 2 12.38 4.73 -1.99
C LYS A 2 11.69 3.46 -1.49
N SER A 3 12.16 2.29 -1.92
CA SER A 3 11.74 1.00 -1.38
C SER A 3 12.21 0.87 0.07
N PHE A 4 11.35 0.39 0.97
CA PHE A 4 11.70 0.08 2.36
C PHE A 4 11.19 -1.30 2.76
N LYS A 5 11.72 -1.84 3.85
CA LYS A 5 11.26 -3.12 4.40
C LYS A 5 9.90 -2.93 5.08
N ILE A 6 8.84 -3.51 4.50
CA ILE A 6 7.49 -3.48 5.06
C ILE A 6 7.46 -4.37 6.31
N LYS A 7 6.89 -3.86 7.40
CA LYS A 7 6.59 -4.65 8.60
C LYS A 7 5.15 -5.16 8.48
N GLU A 8 4.98 -6.46 8.26
CA GLU A 8 3.66 -7.04 7.93
C GLU A 8 2.61 -6.85 9.03
N ASP A 9 3.04 -6.76 10.29
CA ASP A 9 2.22 -6.57 11.48
C ASP A 9 1.89 -5.10 11.80
N ALA A 10 2.51 -4.14 11.11
CA ALA A 10 2.24 -2.72 11.29
C ALA A 10 1.04 -2.25 10.45
N LYS A 11 0.47 -1.10 10.81
CA LYS A 11 -0.52 -0.40 9.97
C LYS A 11 0.15 0.69 9.18
N TYR A 12 -0.33 0.94 7.97
CA TYR A 12 0.17 1.97 7.08
C TYR A 12 -0.95 2.87 6.59
N ARG A 13 -0.61 4.13 6.37
CA ARG A 13 -1.37 5.05 5.53
C ARG A 13 -0.69 5.08 4.16
N VAL A 14 -1.44 4.74 3.12
CA VAL A 14 -0.90 4.50 1.79
C VAL A 14 -1.68 5.32 0.77
N LEU A 15 -0.95 6.01 -0.11
CA LEU A 15 -1.49 6.63 -1.31
C LEU A 15 -1.03 5.80 -2.51
N ILE A 16 -1.95 5.44 -3.39
CA ILE A 16 -1.63 4.64 -4.58
C ILE A 16 -1.58 5.53 -5.84
N THR A 17 -0.79 5.14 -6.82
CA THR A 17 -0.62 5.86 -8.10
C THR A 17 -1.61 5.40 -9.19
N ARG A 18 -2.12 4.17 -9.05
CA ARG A 18 -3.04 3.52 -10.00
C ARG A 18 -4.10 2.73 -9.23
N PRO A 19 -5.27 2.44 -9.83
CA PRO A 19 -6.23 1.54 -9.20
C PRO A 19 -5.59 0.19 -8.89
N VAL A 20 -5.80 -0.30 -7.66
CA VAL A 20 -5.25 -1.57 -7.16
C VAL A 20 -6.40 -2.38 -6.59
N THR A 21 -6.56 -3.63 -7.04
CA THR A 21 -7.54 -4.53 -6.45
C THR A 21 -6.89 -5.30 -5.31
N VAL A 22 -7.47 -5.20 -4.12
CA VAL A 22 -7.20 -6.04 -2.96
C VAL A 22 -8.47 -6.81 -2.60
N GLU A 23 -8.37 -7.91 -1.86
CA GLU A 23 -9.50 -8.80 -1.52
C GLU A 23 -10.81 -8.07 -1.21
N ALA A 24 -10.73 -7.02 -0.38
CA ALA A 24 -11.88 -6.25 0.12
C ALA A 24 -12.46 -5.22 -0.88
N GLY A 25 -11.83 -4.99 -2.03
CA GLY A 25 -12.29 -4.04 -3.03
C GLY A 25 -11.17 -3.36 -3.82
N GLN A 26 -11.55 -2.40 -4.65
CA GLN A 26 -10.60 -1.60 -5.42
C GLN A 26 -10.21 -0.36 -4.63
N LEU A 27 -8.90 -0.19 -4.42
CA LEU A 27 -8.31 1.05 -3.94
C LEU A 27 -8.11 1.97 -5.15
N LEU A 28 -8.52 3.23 -5.02
CA LEU A 28 -8.42 4.23 -6.09
C LEU A 28 -7.27 5.23 -5.83
N PRO A 29 -6.66 5.78 -6.90
CA PRO A 29 -5.68 6.86 -6.77
C PRO A 29 -6.28 8.09 -6.10
N ARG A 30 -5.44 8.90 -5.45
CA ARG A 30 -5.79 10.15 -4.71
C ARG A 30 -6.47 9.96 -3.36
N ASP A 31 -6.99 8.78 -3.07
CA ASP A 31 -7.54 8.46 -1.76
C ASP A 31 -6.45 7.97 -0.81
N GLN A 32 -6.49 8.42 0.44
CA GLN A 32 -5.64 7.85 1.49
C GLN A 32 -6.26 6.59 2.06
N HIS A 33 -5.53 5.49 1.97
CA HIS A 33 -5.97 4.18 2.43
C HIS A 33 -5.25 3.79 3.71
N LYS A 34 -5.98 3.23 4.68
CA LYS A 34 -5.37 2.59 5.85
C LYS A 34 -5.40 1.08 5.66
N MET A 35 -4.25 0.42 5.76
CA MET A 35 -4.16 -1.03 5.59
C MET A 35 -3.07 -1.63 6.47
N MET A 36 -3.16 -2.95 6.68
CA MET A 36 -2.09 -3.71 7.32
C MET A 36 -0.86 -3.83 6.39
N GLY A 37 0.32 -3.98 6.98
CA GLY A 37 1.56 -4.16 6.25
C GLY A 37 1.54 -5.39 5.36
N SER A 38 0.87 -6.47 5.77
CA SER A 38 0.66 -7.66 4.93
C SER A 38 -0.09 -7.34 3.62
N VAL A 39 -1.10 -6.47 3.67
CA VAL A 39 -1.83 -6.02 2.47
C VAL A 39 -0.93 -5.15 1.60
N LEU A 40 -0.18 -4.21 2.20
CA LEU A 40 0.78 -3.39 1.46
C LEU A 40 1.86 -4.25 0.79
N ALA A 41 2.37 -5.28 1.47
CA ALA A 41 3.33 -6.23 0.93
C ALA A 41 2.74 -6.98 -0.28
N GLY A 42 1.51 -7.50 -0.17
CA GLY A 42 0.83 -8.15 -1.28
C GLY A 42 0.59 -7.23 -2.48
N ILE A 43 0.27 -5.94 -2.24
CA ILE A 43 0.17 -4.94 -3.32
C ILE A 43 1.52 -4.76 -4.01
N VAL A 44 2.60 -4.56 -3.25
CA VAL A 44 3.94 -4.36 -3.80
C VAL A 44 4.44 -5.60 -4.54
N GLU A 45 4.13 -6.80 -4.06
CA GLU A 45 4.46 -8.05 -4.74
C GLU A 45 3.73 -8.18 -6.09
N THR A 46 2.43 -7.84 -6.11
CA THR A 46 1.58 -8.01 -7.29
C THR A 46 1.78 -6.90 -8.33
N TYR A 47 1.91 -5.66 -7.87
CA TYR A 47 1.84 -4.45 -8.70
C TYR A 47 3.13 -3.62 -8.67
N GLY A 48 4.14 -4.05 -7.91
CA GLY A 48 5.40 -3.33 -7.75
C GLY A 48 5.29 -2.06 -6.91
N TRP A 49 6.45 -1.50 -6.54
CA TRP A 49 6.53 -0.25 -5.78
C TRP A 49 6.03 0.96 -6.56
N GLU A 50 5.96 0.88 -7.90
CA GLU A 50 5.39 1.91 -8.76
C GLU A 50 3.89 2.15 -8.51
N ALA A 51 3.18 1.16 -7.94
CA ALA A 51 1.78 1.31 -7.55
C ALA A 51 1.59 2.15 -6.28
N ILE A 52 2.66 2.39 -5.53
CA ILE A 52 2.65 3.13 -4.27
C ILE A 52 3.24 4.51 -4.52
N HIS A 53 2.49 5.56 -4.17
CA HIS A 53 2.95 6.95 -4.21
C HIS A 53 3.59 7.36 -2.88
N GLU A 54 2.99 6.90 -1.78
CA GLU A 54 3.41 7.19 -0.40
C GLU A 54 2.95 6.04 0.50
N ALA A 55 3.77 5.68 1.49
CA ALA A 55 3.42 4.67 2.49
C ALA A 55 4.08 4.99 3.83
N ASP A 56 3.27 5.46 4.78
CA ASP A 56 3.72 5.87 6.11
C ASP A 56 3.21 4.91 7.18
N PRO A 57 4.09 4.40 8.07
CA PRO A 57 3.64 3.60 9.20
C PRO A 57 2.80 4.46 10.16
N LEU A 58 1.65 3.92 10.54
CA LEU A 58 0.85 4.43 11.64
C LEU A 58 1.39 3.81 12.92
N GLY A 59 1.92 4.67 13.80
CA GLY A 59 2.52 4.30 15.08
C GLY A 59 1.58 3.54 16.01
#